data_AF-A0A366BWV7-F1
#
_entry.id   AF-A0A366BWV7-F1
#
_cell.length_a   1.000
_cell.length_b   1.000
_cell.length_c   1.000
_cell.angle_alpha   90.00
_cell.angle_beta   90.00
_cell.angle_gamma   90.00
#
_symmetry.space_group_name_H-M   'P 1'
#
loop_
_entity.id
_entity.type
_entity.pdbx_description
1 polymer ?
#
loop_
_entity_poly.entity_id
_entity_poly.type
_entity_poly.pdbx_seq_one_letter_code
_entity_poly.pdbx_strand_id
1 'polypeptide(L)' 'MNILADRRAGRIEPPIPIAIVIEQHGAWSVLFAAIAAIFDGRGRPGDARLGRLDNHLRRDIGLPPLPPRRSEPPRWM' A
#
# COMPACT_ATOMS: atom_id res chain seq x y z
N MET A 1 12.97 16.85 2.22
CA MET A 1 13.25 15.43 1.91
C MET A 1 13.06 14.57 3.16
N ASN A 2 12.06 13.69 3.15
CA ASN A 2 11.95 12.39 3.84
C ASN A 2 10.50 12.09 4.27
N ILE A 3 9.67 11.74 3.30
CA ILE A 3 8.23 11.38 3.45
C ILE A 3 8.06 9.94 4.02
N LEU A 4 9.16 9.21 4.23
CA LEU A 4 9.13 7.78 4.55
C LEU A 4 9.20 7.43 6.05
N ALA A 5 9.35 8.40 6.95
CA ALA A 5 9.60 8.14 8.37
C ALA A 5 8.33 7.95 9.24
N ASP A 6 7.15 8.39 8.80
CA ASP A 6 6.03 8.68 9.72
C ASP A 6 4.90 7.63 9.79
N ARG A 7 5.04 6.46 9.16
CA ARG A 7 4.00 5.42 9.25
C ARG A 7 3.96 4.67 10.59
N ARG A 8 4.94 4.87 11.48
CA ARG A 8 5.02 4.18 12.78
C ARG A 8 4.31 4.92 13.92
N ALA A 9 4.03 6.22 13.78
CA ALA A 9 3.62 7.06 14.91
C ALA A 9 2.11 7.11 15.17
N GLY A 10 1.26 6.49 14.33
CA GLY A 10 -0.20 6.51 14.51
C GLY A 10 -0.82 7.92 14.46
N ARG A 11 -0.03 8.95 14.19
CA ARG A 11 -0.46 10.33 14.04
C ARG A 11 -0.81 10.52 12.57
N ILE A 12 -2.09 10.35 12.26
CA ILE A 12 -2.62 10.67 10.94
C ILE A 12 -2.59 12.19 10.87
N GLU A 13 -1.57 12.76 10.23
CA GLU A 13 -1.66 14.17 9.84
C GLU A 13 -2.99 14.34 9.10
N PRO A 14 -3.81 15.33 9.48
CA PRO A 14 -5.11 15.49 8.88
C PRO A 14 -4.91 15.59 7.37
N PRO A 15 -5.57 14.73 6.57
CA PRO A 15 -5.44 14.81 5.12
C PRO A 15 -5.78 16.23 4.68
N ILE A 16 -4.97 16.79 3.79
CA ILE A 16 -5.23 18.12 3.22
C ILE A 16 -6.69 18.12 2.75
N PRO A 17 -7.53 19.05 3.23
CA PRO A 17 -8.92 19.11 2.85
C PRO A 17 -9.07 19.09 1.33
N ILE A 18 -9.89 18.17 0.82
CA ILE A 18 -10.08 18.01 -0.64
C ILE A 18 -10.55 19.32 -1.29
N ALA A 19 -11.27 20.17 -0.54
CA ALA A 19 -11.68 21.50 -0.95
C ALA A 19 -10.48 22.39 -1.34
N ILE A 20 -9.39 22.37 -0.58
CA ILE A 20 -8.18 23.16 -0.86
C ILE A 20 -7.51 22.66 -2.15
N VAL A 21 -7.47 21.34 -2.34
CA VAL A 21 -6.88 20.74 -3.54
C VAL A 21 -7.68 21.12 -4.79
N ILE A 22 -9.02 21.09 -4.69
CA ILE A 22 -9.94 21.51 -5.75
C ILE A 22 -9.78 23.01 -6.05
N GLU A 23 -9.66 23.85 -5.02
CA GLU A 23 -9.48 25.29 -5.20
C GLU A 23 -8.15 25.61 -5.90
N GLN A 24 -7.07 24.91 -5.55
CA GLN A 24 -5.73 25.13 -6.12
C GLN A 24 -5.57 24.58 -7.55
N HIS A 25 -6.20 23.44 -7.87
CA HIS A 25 -5.95 22.71 -9.13
C HIS A 25 -7.15 22.69 -10.08
N GLY A 26 -8.32 23.14 -9.61
CA GLY A 26 -9.58 23.04 -10.33
C GLY A 26 -10.22 21.65 -10.24
N ALA A 27 -11.57 21.62 -10.19
CA ALA A 27 -12.34 20.39 -10.02
C ALA A 27 -12.07 19.34 -11.10
N TRP A 28 -11.92 19.77 -12.36
CA TRP A 28 -11.65 18.87 -13.48
C TRP A 28 -10.29 18.19 -13.38
N SER A 29 -9.24 18.92 -13.01
CA SER A 29 -7.90 18.36 -12.83
C SER A 29 -7.88 17.31 -11.72
N VAL A 30 -8.55 17.62 -10.60
CA VAL A 30 -8.70 16.68 -9.48
C VAL A 30 -9.49 15.44 -9.89
N LEU A 31 -10.58 15.59 -10.66
CA LEU A 31 -11.36 14.47 -11.16
C LEU A 31 -10.53 13.56 -12.09
N PHE A 32 -9.80 14.14 -13.05
CA PHE A 32 -8.92 13.38 -13.93
C PHE A 32 -7.83 12.64 -13.14
N ALA A 33 -7.20 13.29 -12.16
CA ALA A 33 -6.20 12.66 -11.31
C ALA A 33 -6.79 11.51 -10.48
N ALA A 34 -8.00 11.67 -9.95
CA ALA A 34 -8.70 10.62 -9.20
C ALA A 34 -9.01 9.41 -10.10
N ILE A 35 -9.50 9.64 -11.31
CA ILE A 35 -9.74 8.58 -12.29
C ILE A 35 -8.43 7.90 -12.69
N ALA A 36 -7.39 8.66 -13.00
CA ALA A 36 -6.07 8.13 -13.34
C ALA A 36 -5.51 7.26 -12.20
N ALA A 37 -5.69 7.65 -10.94
CA ALA A 37 -5.23 6.90 -9.78
C ALA A 37 -5.93 5.54 -9.62
N ILE A 38 -7.18 5.40 -10.07
CA ILE A 38 -7.88 4.11 -10.10
C ILE A 38 -7.16 3.15 -11.06
N PHE A 39 -6.74 3.65 -12.23
CA PHE A 39 -6.06 2.84 -13.24
C PHE A 39 -4.57 2.62 -12.96
N ASP A 40 -3.90 3.56 -12.31
CA ASP A 40 -2.46 3.53 -12.05
C ASP A 40 -2.07 2.48 -10.99
N GLY A 41 -3.04 1.93 -10.23
CA GLY A 41 -2.83 0.84 -9.27
C GLY A 41 -1.95 1.19 -8.04
N ARG A 42 -1.18 2.28 -8.10
CA ARG A 42 -0.29 2.80 -7.04
C ARG A 42 -1.03 3.34 -5.82
N GLY A 43 -2.34 3.54 -5.91
CA GLY A 43 -3.18 4.04 -4.82
C GLY A 43 -3.55 3.01 -3.75
N ARG A 44 -3.22 1.73 -3.91
CA ARG A 44 -3.59 0.69 -2.94
C ARG A 44 -2.43 0.45 -1.96
N PRO A 45 -2.52 0.85 -0.68
CA PRO A 45 -1.59 0.39 0.36
C PRO A 45 -1.81 -1.10 0.73
N GLY A 46 -2.12 -1.94 -0.26
CA GLY A 46 -2.53 -3.34 -0.10
C GLY A 46 -1.46 -4.36 -0.51
N ASP A 47 -0.53 -4.00 -1.41
CA ASP A 47 0.46 -4.97 -1.91
C ASP A 47 1.47 -5.39 -0.83
N ALA A 48 1.64 -4.58 0.22
CA ALA A 48 2.52 -4.90 1.34
C ALA A 48 2.00 -6.05 2.23
N ARG A 49 0.72 -6.45 2.15
CA ARG A 49 0.14 -7.50 3.00
C ARG A 49 -0.06 -8.83 2.30
N LEU A 50 -0.35 -8.85 1.00
CA LEU A 50 -0.53 -10.10 0.25
C LEU A 50 0.75 -10.95 0.23
N GLY A 51 1.91 -10.31 0.07
CA GLY A 51 3.22 -10.99 0.14
C GLY A 51 3.63 -11.49 1.53
N ARG A 52 2.88 -11.11 2.59
CA ARG A 52 3.07 -11.58 3.98
C ARG A 52 1.98 -12.56 4.42
N LEU A 53 1.08 -12.90 3.52
CA LEU A 53 -0.03 -13.78 3.83
C LEU A 53 0.45 -15.23 3.88
N ASP A 54 0.11 -15.94 4.95
CA ASP A 54 0.42 -17.36 5.08
C ASP A 54 -0.22 -18.18 3.97
N ASN A 55 0.45 -19.27 3.58
CA ASN A 55 0.02 -20.14 2.50
C ASN A 55 -1.38 -20.75 2.73
N HIS A 56 -1.79 -20.91 4.00
CA HIS A 56 -3.14 -21.33 4.35
C HIS A 56 -4.19 -20.31 3.90
N LEU A 57 -4.04 -19.04 4.30
CA LEU A 57 -5.00 -18.00 3.93
C LEU A 57 -4.94 -17.67 2.43
N ARG A 58 -3.78 -17.82 1.79
CA ARG A 58 -3.64 -17.69 0.32
C ARG A 58 -4.46 -18.74 -0.42
N ARG A 59 -4.48 -19.99 0.08
CA ARG A 59 -5.26 -21.09 -0.49
C ARG A 59 -6.76 -20.79 -0.44
N ASP A 60 -7.23 -20.24 0.67
CA ASP A 60 -8.66 -19.96 0.89
C ASP A 60 -9.21 -18.89 -0.06
N ILE A 61 -8.35 -17.98 -0.53
CA ILE A 61 -8.71 -16.90 -1.46
C ILE A 61 -8.25 -17.16 -2.90
N GLY A 62 -7.77 -18.38 -3.20
CA GLY A 62 -7.37 -18.78 -4.55
C GLY A 62 -6.07 -18.15 -5.07
N LEU A 63 -5.21 -17.65 -4.18
CA LEU A 63 -3.89 -17.13 -4.55
C LEU A 63 -2.84 -18.25 -4.63
N PRO A 64 -1.86 -18.14 -5.55
CA PRO A 64 -0.76 -19.09 -5.63
C PRO A 64 0.09 -19.07 -4.35
N PRO A 65 0.59 -20.22 -3.87
CA PRO A 65 1.41 -20.27 -2.66
C PRO A 65 2.76 -19.56 -2.87
N LEU A 66 3.31 -19.00 -1.79
CA LEU A 66 4.67 -18.46 -1.79
C LEU A 66 5.69 -19.60 -1.66
N PRO A 67 6.87 -19.49 -2.30
CA PRO A 67 7.94 -20.47 -2.16
C PRO A 67 8.38 -20.58 -0.70
N PRO A 68 8.77 -21.78 -0.24
CA PRO A 68 9.24 -21.97 1.12
C PRO A 68 10.42 -21.01 1.37
N ARG A 69 10.34 -20.22 2.46
CA ARG A 69 11.49 -19.44 2.90
C ARG A 69 12.61 -20.43 3.18
N ARG A 70 13.76 -20.24 2.53
CA ARG A 70 14.98 -20.98 2.78
C ARG A 70 15.29 -20.83 4.27
N SER A 71 14.98 -21.85 5.06
CA SER A 71 15.35 -21.92 6.46
C SER A 71 16.88 -21.88 6.48
N GLU A 72 17.45 -20.83 7.07
CA GLU A 72 18.87 -20.85 7.41
C GLU A 72 19.12 -22.10 8.27
N PRO A 73 20.19 -22.86 8.01
CA PRO A 73 20.55 -23.96 8.89
C PRO A 73 20.80 -23.39 10.30
N PRO A 74 20.42 -24.12 11.36
CA PRO A 74 20.64 -23.69 12.72
C PRO A 74 22.12 -23.34 12.94
N ARG A 75 22.37 -22.14 13.48
CA ARG A 75 23.70 -21.55 13.67
C ARG A 75 24.53 -22.21 14.79
N TRP A 76 24.27 -23.46 15.10
CA TRP A 76 24.94 -24.24 16.16
C TRP A 76 25.54 -25.57 15.66
N MET A 77 25.88 -25.63 14.37
CA MET A 77 26.87 -26.59 13.84
C MET A 77 28.18 -25.88 13.53
#